data_AF-A0A822GHE6-F1
#
_entry.id   AF-A0A822GHE6-F1
#
_cell.length_a   1.000
_cell.length_b   1.000
_cell.length_c   1.000
_cell.angle_alpha   90.00
_cell.angle_beta   90.00
_cell.angle_gamma   90.00
#
_symmetry.space_group_name_H-M   'P 1'
#
loop_
_entity.id
_entity.type
_entity.pdbx_description
1 polymer ?
#
loop_
_entity_poly.entity_id
_entity_poly.type
_entity_poly.pdbx_seq_one_letter_code
_entity_poly.pdbx_strand_id
1 'polypeptide(L)'
;MYSSPSSSKQEEKEKEKEQEEEESLSSHERYYFGPSRLLTKRIHLKSNDGTLDFTITGGNNFQPIIIASVVWASQAYLQGMRPGDQIISVNGISFQQNINYTQALQVCLLFFLLNFFKY
;
A
#
# COMPACT_ATOMS: atom_id res chain seq x y z
N MET A 1 -5.21 -26.85 -52.65
CA MET A 1 -5.93 -25.78 -51.95
C MET A 1 -5.34 -25.68 -50.55
N TYR A 2 -4.37 -24.79 -50.34
CA TYR A 2 -3.85 -24.54 -48.99
C TYR A 2 -4.69 -23.42 -48.37
N SER A 3 -5.48 -23.78 -47.36
CA SER A 3 -6.27 -22.83 -46.59
C SER A 3 -5.31 -22.00 -45.73
N SER A 4 -5.19 -20.71 -46.01
CA SER A 4 -4.46 -19.80 -45.14
C SER A 4 -5.10 -19.78 -43.75
N PRO A 5 -4.32 -19.78 -42.65
CA PRO A 5 -4.88 -19.60 -41.32
C PRO A 5 -5.59 -18.24 -41.25
N SER A 6 -6.85 -18.25 -40.84
CA SER A 6 -7.65 -17.05 -40.64
C SER A 6 -6.95 -16.10 -39.66
N SER A 7 -6.70 -14.86 -40.11
CA SER A 7 -6.08 -13.74 -39.37
C SER A 7 -6.65 -13.53 -37.96
N SER A 8 -7.90 -13.94 -37.74
CA SER A 8 -8.62 -13.81 -36.48
C SER A 8 -8.05 -14.63 -35.31
N LYS A 9 -7.37 -15.76 -35.57
CA LYS A 9 -6.83 -16.62 -34.51
C LYS A 9 -5.50 -16.13 -33.95
N GLN A 10 -4.79 -15.26 -34.67
CA GLN A 10 -3.52 -14.70 -34.22
C GLN A 10 -3.75 -13.47 -33.33
N GLU A 11 -4.72 -12.63 -33.67
CA GLU A 11 -5.09 -11.45 -32.86
C GLU A 11 -5.68 -11.82 -31.48
N GLU A 12 -6.45 -12.91 -31.36
CA GLU A 12 -6.97 -13.36 -30.06
C GLU A 12 -5.83 -13.81 -29.13
N LYS A 13 -4.79 -14.44 -29.68
CA LYS A 13 -3.66 -14.96 -28.91
C LYS A 13 -2.70 -13.86 -28.46
N GLU A 14 -2.59 -12.78 -29.23
CA GLU A 14 -1.84 -11.59 -28.87
C GLU A 14 -2.56 -10.80 -27.77
N LYS A 15 -3.89 -10.68 -27.83
CA LYS A 15 -4.70 -10.03 -26.78
C LYS A 15 -4.68 -10.78 -25.45
N GLU A 16 -4.75 -12.11 -25.48
CA GLU A 16 -4.62 -12.93 -24.26
C GLU A 16 -3.24 -12.75 -23.62
N LYS A 17 -2.19 -12.66 -24.44
CA LYS A 17 -0.82 -12.49 -23.96
C LYS A 17 -0.55 -11.09 -23.42
N GLU A 18 -1.11 -10.05 -24.04
CA GLU A 18 -1.07 -8.68 -23.53
C GLU A 18 -1.84 -8.55 -22.21
N GLN A 19 -3.00 -9.22 -22.08
CA GLN A 19 -3.76 -9.26 -20.82
C GLN A 19 -3.00 -10.00 -19.72
N GLU A 20 -2.36 -11.14 -20.03
CA GLU A 20 -1.52 -11.87 -19.08
C GLU A 20 -0.28 -11.06 -18.68
N GLU A 21 0.35 -10.35 -19.61
CA GLU A 21 1.50 -9.48 -19.33
C GLU A 21 1.10 -8.27 -18.48
N GLU A 22 -0.04 -7.61 -18.75
CA GLU A 22 -0.56 -6.52 -17.91
C GLU A 22 -1.01 -7.00 -16.51
N GLU A 23 -1.65 -8.16 -16.41
CA GLU A 23 -1.98 -8.77 -15.12
C GLU A 23 -0.73 -9.16 -14.34
N SER A 24 0.30 -9.70 -15.02
CA SER A 24 1.58 -10.06 -14.41
C SER A 24 2.34 -8.82 -13.94
N LEU A 25 2.34 -7.74 -14.73
CA LEU A 25 2.96 -6.47 -14.37
C LEU A 25 2.22 -5.81 -13.21
N SER A 26 0.88 -5.79 -13.21
CA SER A 26 0.13 -5.23 -12.08
C SER A 26 0.29 -6.08 -10.82
N SER A 27 0.47 -7.39 -10.95
CA SER A 27 0.77 -8.30 -9.84
C SER A 27 2.19 -8.11 -9.32
N HIS A 28 3.16 -7.87 -10.23
CA HIS A 28 4.55 -7.58 -9.90
C HIS A 28 4.68 -6.21 -9.24
N GLU A 29 3.98 -5.18 -9.72
CA GLU A 29 3.91 -3.87 -9.06
C GLU A 29 3.24 -3.96 -7.69
N ARG A 30 2.16 -4.74 -7.55
CA ARG A 30 1.55 -5.03 -6.24
C ARG A 30 2.53 -5.66 -5.24
N TYR A 31 3.53 -6.40 -5.72
CA TYR A 31 4.45 -7.20 -4.88
C TYR A 31 5.85 -6.58 -4.70
N TYR A 32 6.36 -5.84 -5.67
CA TYR A 32 7.75 -5.33 -5.71
C TYR A 32 7.89 -3.82 -5.58
N PHE A 33 6.86 -3.11 -5.09
CA PHE A 33 7.15 -1.82 -4.47
C PHE A 33 8.00 -2.03 -3.21
N GLY A 34 9.30 -2.17 -3.42
CA GLY A 34 10.30 -2.10 -2.37
C GLY A 34 10.22 -0.76 -1.64
N PRO A 35 10.90 -0.64 -0.49
CA PRO A 35 10.85 0.57 0.33
C PRO A 35 11.13 1.80 -0.53
N SER A 36 10.37 2.86 -0.31
CA SER A 36 10.48 4.08 -1.10
C SER A 36 11.94 4.53 -1.13
N ARG A 37 12.52 4.66 -2.34
CA ARG A 37 13.91 5.09 -2.57
C ARG A 37 14.09 6.56 -2.14
N LEU A 38 14.17 6.77 -0.83
CA LEU A 38 14.60 7.98 -0.12
C LEU A 38 13.77 9.26 -0.37
N LEU A 39 12.85 9.55 0.56
CA LEU A 39 12.68 10.84 1.24
C LEU A 39 11.55 10.67 2.28
N THR A 40 11.69 11.26 3.47
CA THR A 40 10.57 11.34 4.42
C THR A 40 9.38 12.00 3.73
N LYS A 41 8.31 11.23 3.51
CA LYS A 41 7.10 11.71 2.83
C LYS A 41 6.00 11.95 3.85
N ARG A 42 5.38 13.14 3.80
CA ARG A 42 4.17 13.42 4.57
C ARG A 42 2.95 12.97 3.76
N ILE A 43 2.18 12.04 4.32
CA ILE A 43 0.98 11.51 3.70
C ILE A 43 -0.23 12.00 4.50
N HIS A 44 -1.27 12.47 3.81
CA HIS A 44 -2.56 12.77 4.42
C HIS A 44 -3.55 11.68 4.03
N LEU A 45 -3.96 10.88 5.01
CA LEU A 45 -4.96 9.84 4.82
C LEU A 45 -6.32 10.38 5.27
N LYS A 46 -7.32 10.22 4.42
CA LYS A 46 -8.72 10.39 4.77
C LYS A 46 -9.37 9.03 4.60
N SER A 47 -9.84 8.45 5.70
CA SER A 47 -10.63 7.23 5.66
C SER A 47 -12.09 7.62 5.37
N ASN A 48 -12.69 6.97 4.38
CA ASN A 48 -14.10 7.21 4.01
C ASN A 48 -15.05 6.26 4.75
N ASP A 49 -14.53 5.17 5.29
CA ASP A 49 -15.26 3.99 5.77
C ASP A 49 -14.79 3.50 7.16
N GLY A 50 -13.82 4.17 7.77
CA GLY A 50 -13.33 3.87 9.12
C GLY A 50 -12.19 2.87 9.14
N THR A 51 -11.74 2.39 7.98
CA THR A 51 -10.57 1.52 7.86
C THR A 51 -9.31 2.32 7.53
N LEU A 52 -8.17 1.84 8.03
CA LEU A 52 -6.85 2.41 7.75
C LEU A 52 -6.34 2.01 6.37
N ASP A 53 -6.73 0.83 5.89
CA ASP A 53 -6.25 0.20 4.65
C ASP A 53 -4.74 -0.10 4.63
N PHE A 54 -4.11 -0.19 5.80
CA PHE A 54 -2.75 -0.67 5.97
C PHE A 54 -2.55 -1.31 7.34
N THR A 55 -1.49 -2.09 7.47
CA THR A 55 -1.06 -2.70 8.73
C THR A 55 0.34 -2.24 9.10
N ILE A 56 0.61 -2.22 10.41
CA ILE A 56 1.92 -1.86 10.95
C ILE A 56 2.54 -3.07 11.64
N THR A 57 3.87 -3.09 11.75
CA THR A 57 4.63 -4.06 12.55
C THR A 57 5.82 -3.35 13.21
N GLY A 58 6.55 -4.05 14.08
CA GLY A 58 7.64 -3.50 14.88
C GLY A 58 7.18 -2.99 16.24
N GLY A 59 7.95 -2.08 16.86
CA GLY A 59 7.65 -1.56 18.19
C GLY A 59 7.89 -2.55 19.34
N ASN A 60 8.54 -3.69 19.05
CA ASN A 60 9.07 -4.60 20.04
C ASN A 60 10.61 -4.53 20.01
N ASN A 61 11.27 -4.69 21.16
CA ASN A 61 12.74 -4.73 21.27
C ASN A 61 13.46 -3.56 20.54
N PHE A 62 12.97 -2.32 20.70
CA PHE A 62 13.53 -1.11 20.08
C PHE A 62 13.48 -1.06 18.54
N GLN A 63 12.69 -1.95 17.91
CA GLN A 63 12.51 -1.94 16.46
C GLN A 63 11.56 -0.80 16.05
N PRO A 64 11.84 -0.10 14.92
CA PRO A 64 10.97 0.96 14.43
C PRO A 64 9.60 0.41 14.02
N ILE A 65 8.59 1.26 14.08
CA ILE A 65 7.27 0.94 13.50
C ILE A 65 7.35 1.08 11.99
N ILE A 66 7.04 0.00 11.27
CA ILE A 66 7.07 -0.06 9.81
C ILE A 66 5.72 -0.49 9.24
N ILE A 67 5.45 -0.10 8.00
CA ILE A 67 4.29 -0.56 7.25
C ILE A 67 4.51 -2.03 6.84
N ALA A 68 3.64 -2.92 7.29
CA ALA A 68 3.73 -4.34 6.98
C ALA A 68 3.00 -4.68 5.67
N SER A 69 1.83 -4.08 5.45
CA SER A 69 1.04 -4.26 4.24
C SER A 69 0.19 -3.01 3.98
N VAL A 70 -0.13 -2.77 2.71
CA VAL A 70 -1.02 -1.70 2.26
C VAL A 70 -2.04 -2.31 1.31
N VAL A 71 -3.32 -2.06 1.53
CA VAL A 71 -4.39 -2.52 0.65
C VAL A 71 -4.22 -1.84 -0.71
N TRP A 72 -4.28 -2.64 -1.78
CA TRP A 72 -4.13 -2.13 -3.14
C TRP A 72 -5.25 -1.15 -3.50
N ALA A 73 -4.92 -0.12 -4.29
CA ALA A 73 -5.83 0.97 -4.68
C ALA A 73 -6.46 1.79 -3.51
N SER A 74 -6.03 1.57 -2.26
CA SER A 74 -6.42 2.39 -1.12
C SER A 74 -5.85 3.81 -1.21
N GLN A 75 -6.39 4.73 -0.39
CA GLN A 75 -5.82 6.08 -0.29
C GLN A 75 -4.34 6.04 0.11
N ALA A 76 -3.97 5.13 1.00
CA ALA A 76 -2.57 4.95 1.40
C ALA A 76 -1.69 4.50 0.23
N TYR A 77 -2.16 3.53 -0.56
CA TYR A 77 -1.44 3.07 -1.76
C TYR A 77 -1.31 4.19 -2.80
N LEU A 78 -2.38 4.91 -3.10
CA LEU A 78 -2.38 6.00 -4.08
C LEU A 78 -1.49 7.17 -3.67
N GLN A 79 -1.39 7.44 -2.36
CA GLN A 79 -0.48 8.44 -1.81
C GLN A 79 0.98 7.98 -1.79
N GLY A 80 1.28 6.76 -2.25
CA GLY A 80 2.65 6.26 -2.37
C GLY A 80 3.19 5.62 -1.10
N MET A 81 2.35 5.26 -0.13
CA MET A 81 2.79 4.47 1.03
C MET A 81 3.06 3.03 0.59
N ARG A 82 4.17 2.45 1.03
CA ARG A 82 4.58 1.09 0.64
C ARG A 82 4.97 0.24 1.84
N PRO A 83 4.82 -1.10 1.75
CA PRO A 83 5.42 -2.00 2.72
C PRO A 83 6.92 -1.75 2.89
N GLY A 84 7.40 -1.79 4.13
CA GLY A 84 8.78 -1.48 4.49
C GLY A 84 9.06 0.00 4.77
N ASP A 85 8.12 0.91 4.49
CA ASP A 85 8.25 2.31 4.91
C ASP A 85 8.17 2.43 6.45
N GLN A 86 9.02 3.27 7.05
CA GLN A 86 9.01 3.52 8.48
C GLN A 86 8.08 4.68 8.84
N ILE A 87 7.27 4.49 9.88
CA ILE A 87 6.48 5.57 10.47
C ILE A 87 7.36 6.38 11.43
N ILE A 88 7.51 7.67 11.15
CA ILE A 88 8.34 8.58 11.94
C ILE A 88 7.47 9.43 12.87
N SER A 89 6.28 9.84 12.41
CA SER A 89 5.29 10.55 13.21
C SER A 89 3.88 10.42 12.64
N VAL A 90 2.87 10.52 13.50
CA VAL A 90 1.45 10.54 13.13
C VAL A 90 0.78 11.72 13.83
N ASN A 91 0.23 12.65 13.05
CA ASN A 91 -0.47 13.84 13.55
C ASN A 91 0.28 14.60 14.66
N GLY A 92 1.59 14.72 14.53
CA GLY A 92 2.46 15.43 15.48
C GLY A 92 3.00 14.57 16.63
N ILE A 93 2.52 13.33 16.80
CA ILE A 93 3.10 12.38 17.75
C ILE A 93 4.29 11.68 17.09
N SER A 94 5.49 11.80 17.69
CA SER A 94 6.70 11.13 17.19
C SER A 94 6.73 9.66 17.57
N PHE A 95 7.13 8.81 16.63
CA PHE A 95 7.30 7.37 16.79
C PHE A 95 8.78 6.98 16.94
N GLN A 96 9.67 7.98 17.04
CA GLN A 96 11.12 7.77 17.14
C GLN A 96 11.58 7.41 18.56
N GLN A 97 10.81 7.76 19.59
CA GLN A 97 11.17 7.60 21.00
C GLN A 97 10.45 6.40 21.62
N ASN A 98 10.99 5.19 21.43
CA ASN A 98 10.56 3.95 22.09
C ASN A 98 9.04 3.75 22.21
N ILE A 99 8.30 3.99 21.13
CA ILE A 99 6.87 3.67 21.09
C ILE A 99 6.70 2.16 20.94
N ASN A 100 5.86 1.56 21.78
CA ASN A 100 5.55 0.14 21.65
C ASN A 100 4.48 -0.10 20.57
N TYR A 101 4.35 -1.35 20.13
CA TYR A 101 3.37 -1.72 19.10
C TYR A 101 1.92 -1.31 19.46
N THR A 102 1.52 -1.49 20.72
CA THR A 102 0.16 -1.19 21.18
C THR A 102 -0.14 0.31 21.21
N GLN A 103 0.81 1.14 21.65
CA GLN A 103 0.72 2.60 21.60
C GLN A 103 0.68 3.09 20.15
N ALA A 104 1.51 2.52 19.29
CA ALA A 104 1.51 2.86 17.86
C ALA A 104 0.14 2.58 17.23
N LEU A 105 -0.44 1.40 17.51
CA LEU A 105 -1.80 1.07 17.07
C LEU A 105 -2.84 2.02 17.65
N GLN A 106 -2.76 2.34 18.94
CA GLN A 106 -3.69 3.27 19.59
C GLN A 106 -3.63 4.64 18.94
N VAL A 107 -2.44 5.19 18.68
CA VAL A 107 -2.29 6.49 18.04
C VAL A 107 -2.85 6.46 16.61
N CYS A 108 -2.48 5.45 15.81
CA CYS A 108 -2.99 5.30 14.46
C CYS A 108 -4.52 5.14 14.44
N LEU A 109 -5.10 4.30 15.28
CA LEU A 109 -6.55 4.08 15.31
C LEU A 109 -7.31 5.28 15.91
N LEU A 110 -6.82 5.85 17.01
CA LEU A 110 -7.47 6.95 17.71
C LEU A 110 -7.64 8.17 16.79
N PHE A 111 -6.59 8.53 16.07
CA PHE A 111 -6.69 9.66 15.14
C PHE A 111 -7.65 9.38 13.99
N PHE A 112 -7.78 8.14 13.54
CA PHE A 112 -8.75 7.80 12.51
C PHE A 112 -10.18 7.86 13.04
N LEU A 113 -10.44 7.34 14.24
CA LEU A 113 -11.76 7.39 14.87
C LEU A 113 -12.18 8.80 15.30
N LEU A 114 -11.27 9.63 15.80
CA LEU A 114 -11.59 11.00 16.20
C LEU A 114 -11.95 11.91 15.01
N ASN A 115 -11.46 11.61 13.81
CA ASN A 115 -11.90 12.32 12.60
C ASN A 115 -13.34 11.95 12.18
N PHE A 116 -13.87 10.80 12.61
CA PHE A 116 -15.26 10.41 12.35
C PHE A 116 -16.28 11.19 13.19
N PHE A 117 -15.93 11.58 14.42
CA PHE A 117 -16.83 12.31 15.32
C PHE A 117 -16.87 13.82 15.10
N LYS A 118 -16.17 14.34 14.09
CA LYS A 118 -16.03 15.79 13.88
C LYS A 118 -17.06 16.41 12.93
N TYR A 119 -18.21 15.76 12.72
CA TYR A 119 -19.32 16.27 11.92
C TYR A 119 -20.57 16.51 12.78
#